data_AF-A0A397JR34-F1
#
_entry.id   AF-A0A397JR34-F1
#
_cell.length_a   1.000
_cell.length_b   1.000
_cell.length_c   1.000
_cell.angle_alpha   90.00
_cell.angle_beta   90.00
_cell.angle_gamma   90.00
#
_symmetry.space_group_name_H-M   'P 1'
#
loop_
_entity.id
_entity.type
_entity.pdbx_description
1 polymer ?
#
loop_
_entity_poly.entity_id
_entity_poly.type
_entity_poly.pdbx_seq_one_letter_code
_entity_poly.pdbx_strand_id
1 'polypeptide(L)' 'MRPLQIDLWRKFHDVTINDNTAQINKYHMYLSLTIIVNNHIHSQMVATTVISNETKETYK' A
#
# COMPACT_ATOMS: atom_id res chain seq x y z
N MET A 1 -8.50 -0.93 -22.78
CA MET A 1 -7.88 -2.12 -22.14
C MET A 1 -8.22 -3.35 -22.96
N ARG A 2 -7.29 -4.30 -23.12
CA ARG A 2 -7.56 -5.58 -23.81
C ARG A 2 -8.57 -6.42 -23.01
N PRO A 3 -9.36 -7.32 -23.63
CA PRO A 3 -10.35 -8.15 -22.93
C PRO A 3 -9.76 -8.87 -21.70
N LEU A 4 -8.59 -9.49 -21.85
CA LEU A 4 -7.88 -10.14 -20.75
C LEU A 4 -7.53 -9.19 -19.59
N GLN A 5 -7.20 -7.93 -19.87
CA GLN A 5 -6.89 -6.93 -18.83
C GLN A 5 -8.14 -6.53 -18.06
N ILE A 6 -9.31 -6.51 -18.70
CA ILE A 6 -10.59 -6.21 -18.05
C ILE A 6 -10.98 -7.37 -17.11
N ASP A 7 -10.78 -8.61 -17.54
CA ASP A 7 -11.06 -9.80 -16.72
C ASP A 7 -10.14 -9.88 -15.50
N LEU A 8 -8.85 -9.61 -15.69
CA LEU A 8 -7.88 -9.55 -14.60
C LEU A 8 -8.19 -8.39 -13.65
N TRP A 9 -8.56 -7.21 -14.16
CA TRP A 9 -8.98 -6.08 -13.33
C TRP A 9 -10.21 -6.46 -12.49
N ARG A 10 -11.26 -7.01 -13.10
CA ARG A 10 -12.44 -7.46 -12.34
C ARG A 10 -12.11 -8.49 -11.26
N LYS A 11 -11.11 -9.34 -11.46
CA LYS A 11 -10.70 -10.39 -10.52
C LYS A 11 -9.73 -9.92 -9.42
N PHE A 12 -8.92 -8.90 -9.70
CA PHE A 12 -7.81 -8.46 -8.85
C PHE A 12 -7.79 -6.95 -8.61
N HIS A 13 -8.93 -6.27 -8.76
CA HIS A 13 -9.03 -4.80 -8.69
C HIS A 13 -8.71 -4.26 -7.30
N ASP A 14 -8.93 -5.05 -6.25
CA ASP A 14 -8.57 -4.67 -4.89
C ASP A 14 -7.06 -4.83 -4.72
N VAL A 15 -6.33 -3.81 -5.14
CA VAL A 15 -4.88 -3.74 -5.01
C VAL A 15 -4.55 -3.09 -3.69
N THR A 16 -3.81 -3.79 -2.84
CA THR A 16 -3.20 -3.19 -1.65
C THR A 16 -1.78 -2.76 -1.99
N ILE A 17 -1.49 -1.48 -1.82
CA ILE A 17 -0.18 -0.87 -1.97
C ILE A 17 0.35 -0.58 -0.57
N ASN A 18 1.49 -1.15 -0.23
CA ASN A 18 2.26 -0.76 0.95
C ASN A 18 3.47 0.05 0.47
N ASP A 19 3.66 1.23 1.06
CA ASP A 19 4.84 2.05 0.83
C ASP A 19 5.43 2.49 2.17
N ASN A 20 6.75 2.47 2.27
CA ASN A 20 7.47 2.92 3.45
C ASN A 20 8.28 4.16 3.10
N THR A 21 7.97 5.27 3.76
CA THR A 21 8.79 6.47 3.66
C THR A 21 9.67 6.60 4.90
N ALA A 22 10.98 6.76 4.69
CA ALA A 22 11.99 6.85 5.74
C ALA A 22 12.66 8.21 5.72
N GLN A 23 13.26 8.61 6.84
CA GLN A 23 14.18 9.76 6.95
C GLN A 23 13.58 11.15 6.71
N ILE A 24 12.25 11.29 6.61
CA ILE A 24 11.58 12.60 6.45
C ILE A 24 11.02 13.14 7.78
N ASN A 25 10.87 12.29 8.82
CA ASN A 25 10.40 12.73 10.14
C ASN A 25 11.55 13.01 11.12
N LYS A 26 11.31 13.89 12.09
CA LYS A 26 12.30 14.31 13.12
C LYS A 26 12.82 13.19 14.01
N TYR A 27 12.17 12.02 13.99
CA TYR A 27 12.52 10.86 14.79
C TYR A 27 13.32 9.82 14.02
N HIS A 28 13.61 10.06 12.73
CA HIS A 28 14.28 9.11 11.84
C HIS A 28 13.59 7.72 11.80
N MET A 29 12.28 7.68 12.05
CA MET A 29 11.47 6.46 11.98
C MET A 29 10.89 6.28 10.58
N TYR A 30 10.47 5.07 10.25
CA TYR A 30 9.76 4.78 9.02
C TYR A 30 8.26 5.02 9.23
N LEU A 31 7.60 5.57 8.23
CA LEU A 31 6.14 5.63 8.16
C LEU A 31 5.71 4.63 7.08
N SER A 32 5.01 3.58 7.49
CA SER A 32 4.39 2.63 6.57
C SER A 32 2.96 3.07 6.27
N LEU A 33 2.65 3.17 4.98
CA LEU A 33 1.36 3.56 4.44
C LEU A 33 0.75 2.37 3.73
N THR A 34 -0.48 2.02 4.09
CA THR A 34 -1.26 1.00 3.36
C THR A 34 -2.44 1.66 2.67
N ILE A 35 -2.46 1.55 1.35
CA ILE A 35 -3.46 2.14 0.47
C ILE A 35 -4.17 1.01 -0.28
N ILE A 36 -5.50 1.03 -0.27
CA ILE A 36 -6.31 0.15 -1.11
C ILE A 36 -6.78 0.95 -2.31
N VAL A 37 -6.59 0.39 -3.51
CA VAL A 37 -7.21 0.88 -4.74
C VAL A 37 -8.36 -0.06 -5.06
N ASN A 38 -9.55 0.47 -5.27
CA ASN A 38 -10.72 -0.33 -5.65
C ASN A 38 -10.97 -0.33 -7.17
N ASN A 39 -11.96 -1.09 -7.62
CA ASN A 39 -12.40 -1.18 -9.02
C ASN A 39 -12.89 0.13 -9.64
N HIS A 40 -13.21 1.14 -8.83
CA HIS A 40 -13.61 2.47 -9.28
C HIS A 40 -12.43 3.44 -9.40
N ILE A 41 -11.18 2.94 -9.32
CA ILE A 41 -9.96 3.75 -9.37
C ILE A 41 -9.91 4.73 -8.18
N HIS A 42 -10.61 4.40 -7.10
CA HIS A 42 -10.58 5.17 -5.88
C HIS A 42 -9.54 4.57 -4.94
N SER A 43 -8.54 5.38 -4.60
CA SER A 43 -7.50 5.03 -3.64
C SER A 43 -7.89 5.53 -2.25
N GLN A 44 -7.82 4.67 -1.25
CA GLN A 44 -8.09 5.00 0.14
C GLN A 44 -6.94 4.54 1.03
N MET A 45 -6.46 5.44 1.89
CA MET A 45 -5.52 5.07 2.97
C MET A 45 -6.29 4.36 4.06
N VAL A 46 -5.92 3.11 4.34
CA VAL A 46 -6.65 2.23 5.29
C VAL A 46 -5.87 1.96 6.57
N ALA A 47 -4.55 2.07 6.53
CA ALA A 47 -3.71 1.97 7.71
C ALA A 47 -2.45 2.82 7.55
N THR A 48 -2.03 3.39 8.67
CA THR A 48 -0.73 4.06 8.81
C THR A 48 -0.09 3.62 10.11
N THR A 49 1.20 3.34 10.07
CA THR A 49 1.96 2.96 11.26
C THR A 49 3.35 3.55 11.23
N VAL A 50 3.84 3.94 12.41
CA VAL A 50 5.21 4.39 12.60
C VAL A 50 6.01 3.21 13.12
N ILE A 51 7.06 2.82 12.39
CA ILE A 51 7.90 1.67 12.73
C ILE A 51 9.34 2.14 12.95
N SER A 52 9.98 1.60 13.98
CA SER A 52 11.38 1.93 14.32
C SER A 52 12.38 1.25 13.37
N ASN A 53 12.02 0.12 12.77
CA ASN A 53 12.84 -0.62 11.84
C ASN A 53 12.00 -1.27 10.72
N GLU A 54 12.56 -1.31 9.52
CA GLU A 54 11.97 -2.02 8.38
C GLU A 54 12.56 -3.43 8.30
N THR A 55 11.96 -4.37 9.03
CA THR A 55 12.36 -5.79 8.99
C THR A 55 11.23 -6.65 8.42
N LYS A 56 11.56 -7.83 7.90
CA LYS A 56 10.54 -8.77 7.40
C LYS A 56 9.52 -9.17 8.47
N GLU A 57 9.91 -9.12 9.75
CA GLU A 57 9.01 -9.42 10.86
C GLU A 57 8.00 -8.30 11.15
N THR A 58 8.33 -7.06 10.76
CA THR A 58 7.43 -5.91 10.89
C THR A 58 6.17 -6.05 10.03
N TYR A 59 6.21 -6.88 8.98
CA TYR A 59 5.11 -7.14 8.04
C TYR A 59 4.51 -8.56 8.18
N LYS A 60 4.83 -9.28 9.26
CA LYS A 60 4.15 -10.54 9.62
C LYS A 60 2.83 -10.23 10.31
#